data_AF-A0A6I2XRR4-F1
#
_entry.id   AF-A0A6I2XRR4-F1
#
_cell.length_a   1.000
_cell.length_b   1.000
_cell.length_c   1.000
_cell.angle_alpha   90.00
_cell.angle_beta   90.00
_cell.angle_gamma   90.00
#
_symmetry.space_group_name_H-M   'P 1'
#
loop_
_entity.id
_entity.type
_entity.pdbx_description
1 polymer ?
#
loop_
_entity_poly.entity_id
_entity_poly.type
_entity_poly.pdbx_seq_one_letter_code
_entity_poly.pdbx_strand_id
1 'polypeptide(L)' 'MKHPQTVAIVTLGCARNEVDSEELAGRLTAAGWELVDDPGDASAVLVNTCGFVEVAKKDSIDAVLAVAD' A
#
# COMPACT_ATOMS: atom_id res chain seq x y z
N MET A 1 -7.68 17.19 -18.41
CA MET A 1 -7.98 15.77 -18.13
C MET A 1 -7.16 15.40 -16.90
N LYS A 2 -7.80 15.05 -15.76
CA LYS A 2 -7.05 14.57 -14.60
C LYS A 2 -6.63 13.13 -14.91
N HIS A 3 -5.33 12.84 -14.89
CA HIS A 3 -4.84 11.47 -14.98
C HIS A 3 -5.48 10.62 -13.86
N PRO A 4 -5.88 9.37 -14.13
CA PRO A 4 -6.22 8.45 -13.05
C PRO A 4 -5.05 8.43 -12.05
N GLN A 5 -5.37 8.54 -10.76
CA GLN A 5 -4.36 8.46 -9.72
C GLN A 5 -4.04 6.98 -9.51
N THR A 6 -2.79 6.58 -9.75
CA THR A 6 -2.33 5.20 -9.56
C THR A 6 -1.87 4.99 -8.11
N VAL A 7 -2.20 3.85 -7.53
CA VAL A 7 -1.79 3.47 -6.16
C VAL A 7 -1.31 2.03 -6.11
N ALA A 8 -0.18 1.82 -5.43
CA ALA A 8 0.29 0.49 -5.05
C ALA A 8 0.03 0.25 -3.56
N ILE A 9 -0.42 -0.95 -3.20
CA ILE A 9 -0.65 -1.35 -1.80
C ILE A 9 0.44 -2.34 -1.40
N VAL A 10 1.31 -1.92 -0.49
CA VAL A 10 2.32 -2.79 0.11
C VAL A 10 1.76 -3.35 1.40
N THR A 11 1.50 -4.65 1.41
CA THR A 11 0.95 -5.34 2.59
C THR A 11 2.06 -6.02 3.36
N LEU A 12 2.16 -5.71 4.65
CA LEU A 12 3.12 -6.27 5.59
C LEU A 12 2.37 -6.81 6.81
N GLY A 13 3.01 -7.72 7.54
CA GLY A 13 2.44 -8.26 8.79
C GLY A 13 1.79 -9.62 8.59
N CYS A 14 0.49 -9.73 8.84
CA CYS A 14 -0.21 -11.03 8.89
C CYS A 14 -1.44 -11.08 7.98
N ALA A 15 -2.11 -12.24 7.95
CA ALA A 15 -3.33 -12.47 7.16
C ALA A 15 -4.44 -11.43 7.38
N ARG A 16 -4.47 -10.74 8.53
CA ARG A 16 -5.42 -9.64 8.73
C ARG A 16 -5.10 -8.45 7.83
N ASN A 17 -3.82 -8.11 7.69
CA ASN A 17 -3.40 -7.04 6.79
C ASN A 17 -3.68 -7.40 5.32
N GLU A 18 -3.59 -8.67 4.94
CA GLU A 18 -3.97 -9.14 3.59
C GLU A 18 -5.45 -8.87 3.30
N VAL A 19 -6.35 -9.33 4.19
CA VAL A 19 -7.80 -9.11 4.04
C VAL A 19 -8.14 -7.62 4.08
N ASP A 20 -7.52 -6.85 4.99
CA ASP A 20 -7.73 -5.41 5.07
C ASP A 20 -7.26 -4.71 3.79
N SER A 21 -6.16 -5.16 3.18
CA SER A 21 -5.65 -4.62 1.91
C SER A 21 -6.56 -4.91 0.73
N GLU A 22 -7.21 -6.07 0.67
CA GLU A 22 -8.22 -6.38 -0.37
C GLU A 22 -9.44 -5.44 -0.25
N GLU A 23 -9.92 -5.19 0.97
CA GLU A 23 -11.00 -4.24 1.21
C GLU A 23 -10.60 -2.81 0.84
N LEU A 24 -9.37 -2.40 1.16
CA LEU A 24 -8.81 -1.09 0.79
C LEU A 24 -8.68 -0.95 -0.73
N ALA A 25 -8.23 -2.01 -1.42
CA ALA A 25 -8.15 -2.06 -2.88
C ALA A 25 -9.53 -1.80 -3.51
N GLY A 26 -10.57 -2.51 -3.04
CA GLY A 26 -11.94 -2.31 -3.51
C GLY A 26 -12.44 -0.88 -3.32
N ARG A 27 -12.14 -0.26 -2.17
CA ARG A 27 -12.52 1.13 -1.87
C ARG A 27 -11.79 2.15 -2.75
N LEU A 28 -10.49 1.94 -2.99
CA LEU A 28 -9.68 2.80 -3.83
C LEU A 28 -10.18 2.75 -5.29
N THR A 29 -10.43 1.55 -5.81
CA THR A 29 -11.03 1.38 -7.14
C THR A 29 -12.40 2.04 -7.25
N ALA A 30 -13.27 1.88 -6.25
CA ALA A 30 -14.58 2.55 -6.21
C ALA A 30 -14.47 4.08 -6.16
N ALA A 31 -13.38 4.61 -5.60
CA ALA A 31 -13.07 6.04 -5.58
C ALA A 31 -12.38 6.54 -6.86
N GLY A 32 -12.16 5.68 -7.86
CA GLY A 32 -11.58 6.03 -9.16
C GLY A 32 -10.05 6.00 -9.20
N TRP A 33 -9.40 5.35 -8.23
CA TRP A 33 -7.97 5.05 -8.29
C TRP A 33 -7.71 3.81 -9.15
N GLU A 34 -6.56 3.80 -9.81
CA GLU A 34 -6.05 2.65 -10.54
C GLU A 34 -5.03 1.91 -9.68
N LEU A 35 -5.25 0.62 -9.46
CA LEU A 35 -4.31 -0.21 -8.71
C LEU A 35 -3.17 -0.64 -9.63
N VAL A 36 -1.95 -0.47 -9.17
CA VAL A 36 -0.73 -0.95 -9.85
C VAL A 36 0.06 -1.86 -8.91
N ASP A 37 0.68 -2.89 -9.48
CA ASP A 37 1.45 -3.87 -8.70
C ASP A 37 2.84 -3.35 -8.33
N ASP A 38 3.46 -2.56 -9.21
CA ASP A 38 4.77 -1.97 -8.97
C ASP A 38 4.62 -0.60 -8.27
N PRO A 39 5.16 -0.44 -7.04
CA PRO A 39 5.22 0.86 -6.37
C PRO A 39 5.91 1.96 -7.19
N GLY A 40 6.86 1.61 -8.07
CA GLY A 40 7.55 2.55 -8.96
C GLY A 40 6.66 3.17 -10.03
N ASP A 41 5.55 2.53 -10.37
CA ASP A 41 4.55 3.03 -11.34
C ASP A 41 3.41 3.81 -10.64
N ALA A 42 3.42 3.86 -9.30
CA ALA A 42 2.35 4.43 -8.51
C ALA A 42 2.56 5.93 -8.22
N SER A 43 1.50 6.72 -8.35
CA SER A 43 1.47 8.11 -7.90
C SER A 43 1.38 8.25 -6.37
N ALA A 44 0.96 7.19 -5.69
CA ALA A 44 0.97 7.05 -4.23
C ALA A 44 1.21 5.60 -3.82
N VAL A 45 1.82 5.38 -2.66
CA VAL A 45 2.00 4.04 -2.09
C VAL A 45 1.34 3.96 -0.72
N LEU A 46 0.51 2.94 -0.51
CA LEU A 46 -0.15 2.64 0.75
C LEU A 46 0.53 1.45 1.41
N VAL A 47 1.26 1.68 2.50
CA VAL A 47 1.87 0.61 3.30
C VAL A 47 0.92 0.21 4.42
N ASN A 48 0.36 -1.00 4.36
CA ASN A 48 -0.49 -1.57 5.41
C ASN A 48 0.32 -2.55 6.26
N THR A 49 0.58 -2.22 7.53
CA THR A 49 1.40 -3.03 8.43
C THR A 49 0.75 -3.23 9.80
N CYS A 50 1.33 -4.09 10.64
CA CYS A 50 0.93 -4.26 12.02
C CYS A 50 1.66 -3.29 12.95
N GLY A 51 0.93 -2.42 13.65
CA GLY A 51 1.49 -1.45 14.61
C GLY A 51 1.97 -2.02 15.95
N PHE A 52 1.84 -3.33 16.19
CA PHE A 52 2.16 -3.96 17.48
C PHE A 52 3.33 -4.95 17.40
N VAL A 53 3.64 -5.45 16.20
CA VAL A 53 4.74 -6.39 15.98
C VAL A 53 6.00 -5.60 15.63
N GLU A 54 7.03 -5.67 16.46
CA GLU A 54 8.27 -4.89 16.27
C GLU A 54 8.95 -5.16 14.91
N VAL A 55 8.94 -6.40 14.44
CA VAL A 55 9.40 -6.74 13.08
C VAL A 55 8.60 -6.00 12.02
N ALA A 56 7.28 -6.00 12.11
CA ALA A 56 6.40 -5.35 11.13
C ALA A 56 6.57 -3.81 11.12
N LYS A 57 6.92 -3.21 12.27
CA LYS A 57 7.27 -1.79 12.35
C LYS A 57 8.56 -1.48 11.60
N LYS A 58 9.60 -2.31 11.79
CA LYS A 58 10.87 -2.13 11.09
C LYS A 58 10.67 -2.28 9.57
N ASP A 59 10.00 -3.34 9.15
CA ASP A 59 9.71 -3.61 7.73
C ASP A 59 8.93 -2.46 7.10
N SER A 60 8.02 -1.83 7.86
CA SER A 60 7.27 -0.66 7.40
C SER A 60 8.13 0.59 7.22
N ILE A 61 9.13 0.81 8.08
CA ILE A 61 10.07 1.94 7.93
C ILE A 61 10.94 1.71 6.70
N ASP A 62 11.47 0.50 6.55
CA ASP A 62 12.31 0.11 5.41
C ASP A 62 11.53 0.25 4.09
N ALA A 63 10.27 -0.16 4.05
CA ALA A 63 9.40 0.01 2.90
C ALA A 63 9.19 1.47 2.53
N VAL A 64 8.92 2.36 3.50
CA VAL A 64 8.73 3.80 3.24
C VAL A 64 10.00 4.45 2.70
N LEU A 65 11.17 4.09 3.26
CA LEU A 65 12.46 4.61 2.79
C LEU A 65 12.77 4.15 1.37
N ALA A 66 12.45 2.90 1.03
CA ALA A 66 12.68 2.35 -0.32
C ALA A 66 11.87 3.05 -1.43
N VAL A 67 10.73 3.68 -1.10
CA VAL A 67 9.93 4.45 -2.07
C VAL A 67 10.29 5.95 -2.11
N ALA A 68 11.10 6.43 -1.16
CA ALA A 68 11.44 7.84 -1.03
C ALA A 68 12.72 8.24 -1.79
N ASP A 69 13.54 7.26 -2.20
CA ASP A 69 14.72 7.42 -3.06
C ASP A 69 14.36 7.26 -4.55
#